data_AF-A0A5M6CUE6-F1
#
_entry.id   AF-A0A5M6CUE6-F1
#
_cell.length_a   1.000
_cell.length_b   1.000
_cell.length_c   1.000
_cell.angle_alpha   90.00
_cell.angle_beta   90.00
_cell.angle_gamma   90.00
#
_symmetry.space_group_name_H-M   'P 1'
#
loop_
_entity.id
_entity.type
_entity.pdbx_description
1 polymer ?
#
loop_
_entity_poly.entity_id
_entity_poly.type
_entity_poly.pdbx_seq_one_letter_code
_entity_poly.pdbx_strand_id
1 'polypeptide(L)' 'MDGTNPSLHVTHDEDDGGWQFLDGGDATLENAMVVSLRNVTDHDPTIKQLADLPLGWHAVRDAVGQPWQRNRSPR' A
#
# COMPACT_ATOMS: atom_id res chain seq x y z
N MET A 1 -12.31 6.33 8.42
CA MET A 1 -11.14 7.07 7.89
C MET A 1 -11.56 7.86 6.66
N ASP A 2 -11.11 9.12 6.51
CA ASP A 2 -11.53 10.04 5.42
C ASP A 2 -10.78 9.81 4.08
N GLY A 3 -9.98 8.74 3.96
CA GLY A 3 -9.23 8.43 2.72
C GLY A 3 -8.12 9.43 2.36
N THR A 4 -7.85 10.40 3.24
CA THR A 4 -6.90 11.50 3.05
C THR A 4 -5.52 11.25 3.67
N ASN A 5 -5.36 10.15 4.42
CA ASN A 5 -4.08 9.80 5.01
C ASN A 5 -3.15 9.16 3.98
N PRO A 6 -1.86 9.51 4.01
CA PRO A 6 -0.89 9.00 3.05
C PRO A 6 -0.64 7.50 3.24
N SER A 7 -0.61 6.73 2.15
CA SER A 7 -0.24 5.31 2.21
C SER A 7 1.25 5.19 2.58
N LEU A 8 1.57 4.63 3.74
CA LEU A 8 2.94 4.43 4.21
C LEU A 8 3.39 2.97 4.09
N HIS A 9 2.44 2.05 3.92
CA HIS A 9 2.70 0.62 3.79
C HIS A 9 1.83 0.04 2.67
N VAL A 10 2.45 -0.68 1.75
CA VAL A 10 1.79 -1.36 0.63
C VAL A 10 2.16 -2.83 0.66
N THR A 11 1.18 -3.72 0.55
CA THR A 11 1.40 -5.17 0.46
C THR A 11 0.86 -5.69 -0.87
N HIS A 12 1.58 -6.64 -1.46
CA HIS A 12 1.13 -7.47 -2.58
C HIS A 12 1.01 -8.89 -2.07
N ASP A 13 -0.21 -9.27 -1.73
CA ASP A 13 -0.51 -10.51 -1.01
C ASP A 13 -0.15 -11.75 -1.84
N GLU A 14 0.31 -12.82 -1.16
CA GLU A 14 0.72 -14.05 -1.84
C GLU A 14 -0.46 -14.97 -2.16
N ASP A 15 -1.54 -14.93 -1.37
CA ASP A 15 -2.67 -15.86 -1.47
C ASP A 15 -3.64 -15.49 -2.61
N ASP A 16 -3.96 -14.21 -2.75
CA ASP A 16 -4.92 -13.73 -3.76
C ASP A 16 -4.35 -12.74 -4.79
N GLY A 17 -3.09 -12.32 -4.61
CA GLY A 17 -2.46 -11.29 -5.44
C GLY A 17 -3.08 -9.90 -5.26
N GLY A 18 -3.82 -9.71 -4.16
CA GLY A 18 -4.46 -8.47 -3.79
C GLY A 18 -3.44 -7.41 -3.38
N TRP A 19 -3.80 -6.16 -3.63
CA TRP A 19 -3.03 -5.01 -3.18
C TRP A 19 -3.71 -4.37 -1.98
N GLN A 20 -2.96 -4.14 -0.91
CA GLN A 20 -3.44 -3.37 0.24
C GLN A 20 -2.58 -2.12 0.41
N PHE A 21 -3.23 -1.00 0.70
CA PHE A 21 -2.60 0.31 0.91
C PHE A 21 -3.01 0.81 2.28
N LEU A 22 -2.03 0.93 3.19
CA LEU A 22 -2.23 1.25 4.59
C LEU A 22 -1.47 2.53 4.96
N ASP A 23 -2.05 3.34 5.82
CA ASP A 23 -1.48 4.61 6.29
C ASP A 23 -0.59 4.46 7.54
N GLY A 24 -0.33 3.22 7.97
CA GLY A 24 0.41 2.91 9.20
C GLY A 24 -0.41 3.07 10.48
N GLY A 25 -1.69 3.44 10.38
CA GLY A 25 -2.64 3.46 11.49
C GLY A 25 -3.35 2.12 11.71
N ASP A 26 -4.32 2.13 12.63
CA ASP A 26 -5.19 0.97 12.90
C ASP A 26 -6.08 0.66 11.68
N ALA A 27 -5.73 -0.41 10.97
CA ALA A 27 -6.50 -0.92 9.85
C ALA A 27 -7.53 -1.94 10.36
N THR A 28 -8.79 -1.51 10.54
CA THR A 28 -9.90 -2.41 10.88
C THR A 28 -10.73 -2.75 9.64
N LEU A 29 -11.34 -3.93 9.62
CA LEU A 29 -12.28 -4.34 8.57
C LEU A 29 -13.42 -3.33 8.36
N GLU A 30 -13.86 -2.68 9.44
CA GLU A 30 -14.92 -1.66 9.40
C GLU A 30 -14.50 -0.37 8.68
N ASN A 31 -13.20 -0.08 8.62
CA ASN A 31 -12.63 1.07 7.89
C ASN A 31 -12.01 0.66 6.54
N ALA A 32 -12.04 -0.63 6.19
CA ALA A 32 -11.52 -1.11 4.93
C ALA A 32 -12.40 -0.61 3.77
N MET A 33 -11.77 -0.01 2.77
CA MET A 33 -12.46 0.46 1.57
C MET A 33 -11.80 -0.14 0.34
N VAL A 34 -12.62 -0.70 -0.55
CA VAL A 34 -12.16 -1.10 -1.88
C VAL A 34 -12.13 0.16 -2.75
N VAL A 35 -10.93 0.56 -3.14
CA VAL A 35 -10.68 1.73 -3.98
C VAL A 35 -10.06 1.29 -5.30
N SER A 36 -10.26 2.08 -6.35
CA SER A 36 -9.53 1.84 -7.60
C SER A 36 -8.04 2.16 -7.42
N LEU A 37 -7.17 1.36 -8.03
CA LEU A 37 -5.72 1.64 -8.04
C LEU A 37 -5.43 3.03 -8.64
N ARG A 38 -6.23 3.47 -9.62
CA ARG A 38 -6.13 4.81 -10.18
C ARG A 38 -6.30 5.89 -9.11
N ASN A 39 -7.35 5.79 -8.29
CA ASN A 39 -7.60 6.75 -7.20
C ASN A 39 -6.39 6.82 -6.26
N VAL A 40 -5.87 5.66 -5.87
CA VAL A 40 -4.68 5.56 -5.02
C VAL A 40 -3.46 6.25 -5.66
N THR A 41 -3.20 6.01 -6.94
CA THR A 41 -2.06 6.61 -7.65
C THR A 41 -2.23 8.08 -8.02
N ASP A 42 -3.47 8.57 -8.12
CA ASP A 42 -3.75 9.99 -8.37
C ASP A 42 -3.53 10.79 -7.07
N HIS A 43 -3.83 10.19 -5.91
CA HIS A 43 -3.48 10.75 -4.59
C HIS A 43 -1.99 10.65 -4.26
N ASP A 44 -1.36 9.52 -4.59
CA ASP A 44 0.09 9.34 -4.44
C ASP A 44 0.74 8.69 -5.68
N PRO A 45 1.33 9.51 -6.56
CA PRO A 45 1.98 9.03 -7.77
C PRO A 45 3.18 8.09 -7.51
N THR A 46 3.80 8.13 -6.33
CA THR A 46 4.97 7.30 -6.03
C THR A 46 4.62 5.83 -5.88
N ILE A 47 3.34 5.49 -5.70
CA ILE A 47 2.86 4.10 -5.68
C ILE A 47 3.09 3.40 -7.03
N LYS A 48 3.13 4.17 -8.13
CA LYS A 48 3.47 3.63 -9.46
C LYS A 48 4.87 3.01 -9.50
N GLN A 49 5.77 3.44 -8.60
CA GLN A 49 7.10 2.84 -8.48
C GLN A 49 7.05 1.40 -7.98
N LEU A 50 5.95 1.00 -7.32
CA LEU A 50 5.75 -0.35 -6.81
C LEU A 50 5.04 -1.26 -7.81
N ALA A 51 4.77 -0.82 -9.04
CA ALA A 51 4.05 -1.66 -10.03
C ALA A 51 4.77 -2.99 -10.35
N ASP A 52 6.06 -3.09 -10.03
CA ASP A 52 6.91 -4.28 -10.17
C ASP A 52 7.08 -5.07 -8.86
N LEU A 53 6.36 -4.72 -7.78
CA LEU A 53 6.49 -5.41 -6.50
C LEU A 53 6.03 -6.88 -6.65
N PRO A 54 6.89 -7.87 -6.33
CA PRO A 54 6.53 -9.27 -6.49
C PRO A 54 5.39 -9.69 -5.54
N LEU A 55 4.73 -10.81 -5.84
CA LEU A 55 3.79 -11.46 -4.92
C LEU A 55 4.49 -11.85 -3.61
N GLY A 56 3.80 -11.70 -2.49
CA GLY A 56 4.35 -11.99 -1.16
C GLY A 56 5.40 -10.97 -0.71
N TRP A 57 5.37 -9.75 -1.25
CA TRP A 57 6.23 -8.65 -0.82
C TRP A 57 5.43 -7.49 -0.28
N HIS A 58 6.10 -6.67 0.51
CA HIS A 58 5.58 -5.41 1.01
C HIS A 58 6.60 -4.30 0.86
N ALA A 59 6.12 -3.07 0.82
CA ALA A 59 6.91 -1.86 0.72
C ALA A 59 6.46 -0.87 1.79
N VAL A 60 7.42 -0.33 2.55
CA VAL A 60 7.18 0.67 3.61
C VAL A 60 7.99 1.93 3.34
N ARG A 61 7.51 3.07 3.81
CA ARG A 61 8.24 4.34 3.79
C ARG A 61 7.86 5.19 5.00
N ASP A 62 8.75 6.10 5.39
CA ASP A 62 8.53 6.96 6.54
C ASP A 62 7.51 8.10 6.27
N ALA A 63 7.47 8.62 5.04
CA ALA A 63 6.57 9.70 4.64
C ALA A 63 6.33 9.73 3.13
N VAL A 64 5.32 10.48 2.68
CA VAL A 64 5.07 10.71 1.25
C VAL A 64 6.31 11.30 0.58
N GLY A 65 6.71 10.72 -0.54
CA GLY A 65 7.87 11.15 -1.31
C GLY A 65 9.22 10.61 -0.82
N GLN A 66 9.26 9.90 0.33
CA GLN A 66 10.45 9.15 0.72
C GLN A 66 10.59 7.84 -0.09
N PRO A 67 11.82 7.32 -0.25
CA PRO A 67 12.04 6.05 -0.94
C PRO A 67 11.31 4.88 -0.28
N TRP A 68 10.78 3.97 -1.10
CA TRP A 68 10.18 2.73 -0.63
C TRP A 68 11.24 1.72 -0.22
N GLN A 69 11.12 1.19 1.00
CA GLN A 69 11.86 0.05 1.49
C GLN A 69 11.06 -1.22 1.20
N ARG A 70 11.57 -2.06 0.30
CA ARG A 70 10.89 -3.28 -0.14
C ARG A 70 11.43 -4.49 0.60
N ASN A 71 10.55 -5.31 1.15
CA ASN A 71 10.91 -6.53 1.86
C ASN A 71 9.96 -7.67 1.47
N ARG A 72 10.43 -8.91 1.61
CA ARG A 72 9.57 -10.08 1.46
C ARG A 72 8.70 -10.21 2.70
N SER A 73 7.40 -10.37 2.51
CA SER A 73 6.47 -10.63 3.61
C SER A 73 6.78 -12.01 4.21
N PRO A 74 6.82 -12.14 5.55
CA PRO A 74 6.89 -13.44 6.18
C PRO A 74 5.65 -14.26 5.80
N ARG A 75 5.85 -15.54 5.47
CA ARG A 75 4.78 -16.53 5.29
C ARG A 75 4.24 -16.99 6.64
#